data_AF-A0A7C1D508-F1
#
_entry.id   AF-A0A7C1D508-F1
#
_cell.length_a   1.000
_cell.length_b   1.000
_cell.length_c   1.000
_cell.angle_alpha   90.00
_cell.angle_beta   90.00
_cell.angle_gamma   90.00
#
_symmetry.space_group_name_H-M   'P 1'
#
loop_
_entity.id
_entity.type
_entity.pdbx_description
1 polymer ?
#
loop_
_entity_poly.entity_id
_entity_poly.type
_entity_poly.pdbx_seq_one_letter_code
_entity_poly.pdbx_strand_id
1 'polypeptide(L)'
;MTKTETIFKQCGACKHQWQTIDDFIYDKKVKVLWLQVIPNHPEANCIIFEHRGCGSTISVLAKKLRHLLSREFNYSEDLYGTAECNEHCNTRDIMAACEKPCVNAQDRELARLLVSLKWGDE
;
A
#
# COMPACT_ATOMS: atom_id res chain seq x y z
N MET A 1 29.45 -6.22 -18.57
CA MET A 1 28.00 -6.33 -18.29
C MET A 1 27.74 -5.59 -16.98
N THR A 2 27.26 -4.36 -17.06
CA THR A 2 26.93 -3.54 -15.88
C THR A 2 25.66 -4.10 -15.26
N LYS A 3 25.80 -4.62 -14.04
CA LYS A 3 24.71 -5.08 -13.18
C LYS A 3 23.75 -3.89 -13.01
N THR A 4 22.57 -3.94 -13.62
CA THR A 4 21.56 -2.90 -13.42
C THR A 4 21.18 -2.98 -11.94
N GLU A 5 21.59 -2.01 -11.14
CA GLU A 5 21.10 -1.91 -9.77
C GLU A 5 19.59 -1.68 -9.85
N THR A 6 18.84 -2.68 -9.39
CA THR A 6 17.39 -2.73 -9.56
C THR A 6 16.75 -1.77 -8.55
N ILE A 7 16.60 -0.50 -8.93
CA ILE A 7 15.90 0.51 -8.13
C ILE A 7 14.47 0.01 -7.86
N PHE A 8 14.08 -0.07 -6.58
CA PHE A 8 12.72 -0.44 -6.20
C PHE A 8 11.69 0.58 -6.69
N LYS A 9 11.93 1.87 -6.40
CA LYS A 9 11.00 2.95 -6.73
C LYS A 9 11.72 4.26 -6.99
N GLN A 10 11.12 5.07 -7.87
CA GLN A 10 11.56 6.44 -8.12
C GLN A 10 10.36 7.38 -8.07
N CYS A 11 10.52 8.53 -7.42
CA CYS A 11 9.53 9.60 -7.42
C CYS A 11 9.40 10.18 -8.82
N GLY A 12 8.18 10.20 -9.36
CA GLY A 12 7.92 10.76 -10.69
C GLY A 12 8.23 12.26 -10.78
N ALA A 13 8.04 13.00 -9.69
CA ALA A 13 8.19 14.45 -9.63
C ALA A 13 9.65 14.89 -9.42
N CYS A 14 10.28 14.53 -8.29
CA CYS A 14 11.62 15.02 -7.94
C CYS A 14 12.76 14.04 -8.26
N LYS A 15 12.43 12.87 -8.84
CA LYS A 15 13.39 11.83 -9.24
C LYS A 15 14.20 11.21 -8.10
N HIS A 16 13.86 11.47 -6.83
CA HIS A 16 14.42 10.73 -5.70
C HIS A 16 14.19 9.22 -5.87
N GLN A 17 15.20 8.41 -5.56
CA GLN A 17 15.22 6.96 -5.78
C GLN A 17 15.35 6.23 -4.45
N TRP A 18 14.56 5.17 -4.30
CA TRP A 18 14.67 4.20 -3.21
C TRP A 18 15.17 2.89 -3.81
N GLN A 19 16.31 2.39 -3.33
CA GLN A 19 16.95 1.21 -3.90
C GLN A 19 16.20 -0.06 -3.49
N THR A 20 15.81 -0.13 -2.23
CA THR A 20 15.10 -1.27 -1.64
C THR A 20 13.68 -0.91 -1.20
N ILE A 21 12.90 -1.95 -0.86
CA ILE A 21 11.60 -1.76 -0.20
C ILE A 21 11.79 -1.12 1.17
N ASP A 22 12.81 -1.55 1.92
CA ASP A 22 13.15 -1.01 3.24
C ASP A 22 13.46 0.49 3.16
N ASP A 23 14.27 0.91 2.19
CA ASP A 23 14.57 2.34 1.97
C ASP A 23 13.26 3.14 1.82
N PHE A 24 12.27 2.59 1.12
CA PHE A 24 10.99 3.25 0.87
C PHE A 24 10.07 3.24 2.10
N ILE A 25 9.89 2.07 2.74
CA ILE A 25 8.96 1.92 3.87
C ILE A 25 9.51 2.47 5.19
N TYR A 26 10.81 2.76 5.30
CA TYR A 26 11.41 3.45 6.46
C TYR A 26 11.74 4.92 6.21
N ASP A 27 11.62 5.44 4.98
CA ASP A 27 11.80 6.87 4.71
C ASP A 27 10.73 7.73 5.40
N LYS A 28 11.14 8.60 6.34
CA LYS A 28 10.24 9.50 7.09
C LYS A 28 9.51 10.52 6.21
N LYS A 29 9.98 10.75 4.97
CA LYS A 29 9.31 11.60 3.98
C LYS A 29 8.24 10.86 3.19
N VAL A 30 8.12 9.54 3.34
CA VAL A 30 7.08 8.72 2.70
C VAL A 30 5.98 8.41 3.71
N LYS A 31 4.75 8.86 3.42
CA LYS A 31 3.56 8.63 4.26
C LYS A 31 2.52 7.83 3.50
N VAL A 32 1.93 6.81 4.10
CA VAL A 32 0.73 6.15 3.53
C VAL A 32 -0.44 7.13 3.53
N LEU A 33 -1.16 7.22 2.41
CA LEU A 33 -2.39 8.00 2.31
C LEU A 33 -3.62 7.09 2.36
N TRP A 34 -3.76 6.15 1.42
CA TRP A 34 -4.87 5.18 1.40
C TRP A 34 -4.53 3.96 0.52
N LEU A 35 -5.39 2.93 0.58
CA LEU A 35 -5.43 1.83 -0.38
C LEU A 35 -6.36 2.24 -1.53
N GLN A 36 -5.86 2.26 -2.75
CA GLN A 36 -6.69 2.39 -3.95
C GLN A 36 -7.07 0.99 -4.45
N VAL A 37 -8.33 0.61 -4.27
CA VAL A 37 -8.89 -0.61 -4.86
C VAL A 37 -9.27 -0.35 -6.32
N ILE A 38 -8.92 -1.28 -7.20
CA ILE A 38 -9.37 -1.29 -8.59
C ILE A 38 -10.50 -2.32 -8.71
N PRO A 39 -11.75 -1.87 -8.96
CA PRO A 39 -12.89 -2.78 -9.01
C PRO A 39 -12.67 -3.91 -10.03
N ASN A 40 -12.97 -5.15 -9.64
CA ASN A 40 -12.77 -6.36 -10.45
C ASN A 40 -11.31 -6.69 -10.83
N HIS A 41 -10.33 -5.95 -10.29
CA HIS A 41 -8.90 -6.12 -10.58
C HIS A 41 -8.04 -6.03 -9.31
N PRO A 42 -8.22 -6.94 -8.33
CA PRO A 42 -7.50 -6.90 -7.06
C PRO A 42 -5.97 -7.01 -7.20
N GLU A 43 -5.47 -7.53 -8.32
CA GLU A 43 -4.04 -7.57 -8.67
C GLU A 43 -3.45 -6.21 -9.06
N ALA A 44 -4.32 -5.25 -9.38
CA ALA A 44 -3.98 -3.88 -9.75
C ALA A 44 -4.11 -2.88 -8.58
N ASN A 45 -4.59 -3.34 -7.42
CA ASN A 45 -4.65 -2.54 -6.20
C ASN A 45 -3.32 -1.89 -5.87
N CYS A 46 -3.38 -0.64 -5.41
CA CYS A 46 -2.21 0.15 -5.06
C CYS A 46 -2.30 0.71 -3.66
N ILE A 47 -1.19 0.67 -2.92
CA ILE A 47 -1.01 1.54 -1.75
C ILE A 47 -0.52 2.89 -2.28
N ILE A 48 -1.23 3.95 -1.91
CA ILE A 48 -0.92 5.32 -2.30
C ILE A 48 -0.14 5.97 -1.17
N PHE A 49 1.02 6.51 -1.51
CA PHE A 49 1.90 7.23 -0.60
C PHE A 49 2.01 8.69 -1.00
N GLU A 50 2.21 9.56 -0.02
CA GLU A 50 2.70 10.92 -0.18
C GLU A 50 4.21 10.92 -0.03
N HIS A 51 4.91 11.62 -0.94
CA HIS A 51 6.30 11.98 -0.75
C HIS A 51 6.39 13.44 -0.27
N ARG A 52 6.47 13.63 1.04
CA ARG A 52 6.52 14.94 1.72
C ARG A 52 7.71 15.80 1.29
N GLY A 53 8.76 15.20 0.74
CA GLY A 53 9.91 15.93 0.20
C GLY A 53 9.58 16.79 -1.02
N CYS A 54 8.55 16.45 -1.79
CA CYS A 54 8.13 17.23 -2.96
C CYS A 54 6.61 17.38 -3.13
N GLY A 55 5.81 16.83 -2.21
CA GLY A 55 4.34 16.89 -2.22
C GLY A 55 3.67 15.97 -3.24
N SER A 56 4.42 15.17 -4.01
CA SER A 56 3.83 14.26 -5.00
C SER A 56 3.23 13.01 -4.37
N THR A 57 2.32 12.35 -5.08
CA THR A 57 1.86 11.00 -4.74
C THR A 57 2.68 9.93 -5.47
N ILE A 58 2.80 8.76 -4.83
CA ILE A 58 3.49 7.59 -5.35
C ILE A 58 2.58 6.38 -5.16
N SER A 59 2.22 5.73 -6.25
CA SER A 59 1.45 4.48 -6.21
C SER A 59 2.38 3.27 -6.27
N VAL A 60 2.21 2.33 -5.34
CA VAL A 60 2.90 1.03 -5.36
C VAL A 60 1.86 -0.08 -5.40
N LEU A 61 1.99 -0.98 -6.37
CA LEU A 61 1.13 -2.17 -6.44
C LEU A 61 1.21 -2.95 -5.12
N ALA A 62 0.05 -3.20 -4.50
CA ALA A 62 -0.04 -3.84 -3.20
C ALA A 62 0.64 -5.22 -3.20
N LYS A 63 0.50 -5.98 -4.30
CA LYS A 63 1.17 -7.29 -4.47
C LYS A 63 2.69 -7.27 -4.31
N LYS A 64 3.36 -6.12 -4.56
CA LYS A 64 4.81 -5.99 -4.35
C LYS A 64 5.19 -5.94 -2.87
N LEU A 65 4.24 -5.66 -1.98
CA LEU A 65 4.44 -5.43 -0.56
C LEU A 65 3.74 -6.50 0.31
N ARG A 66 2.92 -7.39 -0.26
CA ARG A 66 2.18 -8.43 0.49
C ARG A 66 3.06 -9.35 1.33
N HIS A 67 4.32 -9.56 0.93
CA HIS A 67 5.29 -10.36 1.70
C HIS A 67 5.66 -9.74 3.05
N LEU A 68 5.33 -8.47 3.30
CA LEU A 68 5.50 -7.82 4.60
C LEU A 68 4.47 -8.31 5.65
N LEU A 69 3.37 -8.92 5.20
CA LEU A 69 2.37 -9.48 6.10
C LEU A 69 2.87 -10.79 6.71
N SER A 70 2.63 -10.97 8.01
CA SER A 70 2.97 -12.20 8.74
C SER A 70 1.93 -13.31 8.62
N ARG A 71 0.76 -13.02 8.05
CA ARG A 71 -0.34 -13.98 7.84
C ARG A 71 -0.74 -14.05 6.38
N GLU A 72 -1.22 -15.23 5.98
CA GLU A 72 -1.80 -15.46 4.66
C GLU A 72 -3.30 -15.09 4.64
N PHE A 73 -3.77 -14.71 3.46
CA PHE A 73 -5.17 -14.39 3.19
C PHE A 73 -5.64 -15.24 2.03
N ASN A 74 -6.68 -16.05 2.25
CA ASN A 74 -7.20 -17.00 1.28
C ASN A 74 -8.63 -16.66 0.83
N TYR A 75 -8.93 -15.36 0.75
CA TYR A 75 -10.23 -14.86 0.29
C TYR A 75 -10.19 -14.58 -1.21
N SER A 76 -11.18 -15.09 -1.94
CA SER A 76 -11.31 -14.90 -3.40
C SER A 76 -12.49 -14.02 -3.80
N GLU A 77 -13.45 -13.79 -2.90
CA GLU A 77 -14.66 -13.02 -3.19
C GLU A 77 -14.37 -11.52 -3.23
N ASP A 78 -14.78 -10.83 -4.30
CA ASP A 78 -14.71 -9.37 -4.37
C ASP A 78 -16.00 -8.76 -3.82
N LEU A 79 -16.00 -8.42 -2.54
CA LEU A 79 -17.12 -7.74 -1.86
C LEU A 79 -17.00 -6.21 -1.95
N TYR A 80 -16.06 -5.67 -2.72
CA TYR A 80 -15.87 -4.23 -2.80
C TYR A 80 -17.08 -3.54 -3.46
N GLY A 81 -17.65 -2.54 -2.78
CA GLY A 81 -18.79 -1.76 -3.28
C GLY A 81 -20.14 -2.49 -3.26
N THR A 82 -20.20 -3.72 -2.76
CA THR A 82 -21.47 -4.44 -2.53
C THR A 82 -22.13 -3.97 -1.23
N ALA A 83 -23.37 -4.37 -1.00
CA ALA A 83 -24.08 -4.11 0.25
C ALA A 83 -23.41 -4.72 1.50
N GLU A 84 -22.53 -5.70 1.31
CA GLU A 84 -21.79 -6.37 2.39
C GLU A 84 -20.43 -5.69 2.67
N CYS A 85 -20.03 -4.72 1.85
CA CYS A 85 -18.78 -3.98 2.01
C CYS A 85 -18.83 -3.02 3.20
N ASN A 86 -17.79 -3.04 4.04
CA ASN A 86 -17.65 -2.05 5.13
C ASN A 86 -17.01 -0.72 4.66
N GLU A 87 -16.82 -0.54 3.34
CA GLU A 87 -16.32 0.69 2.69
C GLU A 87 -14.95 1.21 3.17
N HIS A 88 -14.20 0.42 3.92
CA HIS A 88 -12.95 0.85 4.53
C HIS A 88 -11.84 1.17 3.53
N CYS A 89 -11.78 0.49 2.38
CA CYS A 89 -10.63 0.51 1.47
C CYS A 89 -10.23 1.92 1.01
N ASN A 90 -11.18 2.79 0.66
CA ASN A 90 -10.91 4.13 0.14
C ASN A 90 -10.95 5.24 1.19
N THR A 91 -11.02 4.90 2.47
CA THR A 91 -11.10 5.90 3.55
C THR A 91 -9.71 6.15 4.13
N ARG A 92 -9.40 7.44 4.33
CA ARG A 92 -8.15 7.91 4.97
C ARG A 92 -8.25 7.94 6.49
N ASP A 93 -9.43 8.26 7.01
CA ASP A 93 -9.60 8.67 8.41
C ASP A 93 -9.72 7.49 9.37
N ILE A 94 -10.13 6.33 8.87
CA ILE A 94 -10.30 5.12 9.65
C ILE A 94 -9.39 4.08 9.02
N MET A 95 -8.29 3.70 9.68
CA MET A 95 -7.46 2.54 9.31
C MET A 95 -7.96 1.26 9.99
N ALA A 96 -9.28 1.05 10.00
CA ALA A 96 -9.90 -0.18 10.50
C ALA A 96 -9.61 -1.38 9.58
N ALA A 97 -9.62 -2.59 10.14
CA ALA A 97 -9.44 -3.82 9.39
C ALA A 97 -10.69 -4.11 8.58
N CYS A 98 -10.53 -4.86 7.48
CA CYS A 98 -11.66 -5.48 6.83
C CYS A 98 -11.98 -6.79 7.55
N GLU A 99 -13.18 -6.92 8.11
CA GLU A 99 -13.65 -8.13 8.80
C GLU A 99 -14.40 -9.09 7.85
N LYS A 100 -14.61 -8.66 6.61
CA LYS A 100 -15.31 -9.43 5.58
C LYS A 100 -14.33 -10.40 4.89
N PRO A 101 -14.79 -11.58 4.45
CA PRO A 101 -13.99 -12.52 3.65
C PRO A 101 -13.79 -12.01 2.21
N CYS A 102 -13.29 -10.78 2.07
CA CYS A 102 -13.10 -10.08 0.82
C CYS A 102 -11.64 -10.21 0.35
N VAL A 103 -11.42 -10.37 -0.96
CA VAL A 103 -10.09 -10.41 -1.58
C VAL A 103 -9.26 -9.15 -1.27
N ASN A 104 -9.91 -8.00 -1.05
CA ASN A 104 -9.27 -6.73 -0.71
C ASN A 104 -8.86 -6.62 0.78
N ALA A 105 -9.28 -7.57 1.64
CA ALA A 105 -8.94 -7.56 3.06
C ALA A 105 -7.42 -7.66 3.29
N GLN A 106 -6.71 -8.41 2.45
CA GLN A 106 -5.25 -8.53 2.50
C GLN A 106 -4.56 -7.18 2.27
N ASP A 107 -4.93 -6.48 1.19
CA ASP A 107 -4.31 -5.20 0.84
C ASP A 107 -4.70 -4.11 1.84
N ARG A 108 -5.86 -4.23 2.48
CA ARG A 108 -6.26 -3.37 3.58
C ARG A 108 -5.41 -3.57 4.83
N GLU A 109 -5.16 -4.82 5.20
CA GLU A 109 -4.25 -5.14 6.31
C GLU A 109 -2.83 -4.64 6.04
N LEU A 110 -2.36 -4.78 4.81
CA LEU A 110 -1.08 -4.24 4.38
C LEU A 110 -1.02 -2.72 4.56
N ALA A 111 -2.07 -1.99 4.14
CA ALA A 111 -2.15 -0.54 4.36
C ALA A 111 -2.04 -0.18 5.85
N ARG A 112 -2.74 -0.93 6.72
CA ARG A 112 -2.69 -0.73 8.17
C ARG A 112 -1.30 -0.96 8.76
N LEU A 113 -0.65 -2.05 8.38
CA LEU A 113 0.71 -2.36 8.80
C LEU A 113 1.66 -1.21 8.43
N LEU A 114 1.62 -0.76 7.18
CA LEU A 114 2.47 0.32 6.69
C LEU A 114 2.22 1.65 7.43
N VAL A 115 0.98 1.93 7.85
CA VAL A 115 0.69 3.09 8.71
C VAL A 115 1.32 2.92 10.09
N SER A 116 1.17 1.74 10.72
CA SER A 116 1.74 1.48 12.06
C SER A 116 3.26 1.57 12.10
N LEU A 117 3.96 1.09 11.06
CA LEU A 117 5.42 1.20 10.95
C LEU A 117 5.91 2.65 10.88
N LYS A 118 5.09 3.56 10.35
CA LYS A 118 5.41 4.99 10.25
C LYS A 118 5.00 5.80 11.49
N TRP A 119 4.16 5.25 12.35
CA TRP A 119 3.71 5.90 13.61
C TRP A 119 4.60 5.54 14.80
N GLY A 120 5.52 4.58 14.67
CA GLY A 120 6.48 4.22 15.73
C GLY A 120 7.62 5.22 15.94
N ASP A 121 7.53 6.42 15.35
CA ASP A 121 8.61 7.41 15.23
C ASP A 121 8.22 8.82 15.71
N GLU A 122 7.02 8.99 16.29
CA GLU A 122 6.54 10.24 16.92
C GLU A 122 6.55 10.17 18.45
#